data_AF-A0A7C5PLK2-F1
#
_entry.id   AF-A0A7C5PLK2-F1
#
_cell.length_a   1.000
_cell.length_b   1.000
_cell.length_c   1.000
_cell.angle_alpha   90.00
_cell.angle_beta   90.00
_cell.angle_gamma   90.00
#
_symmetry.space_group_name_H-M   'P 1'
#
loop_
_entity.id
_entity.type
_entity.pdbx_description
1 polymer ?
#
loop_
_entity_poly.entity_id
_entity_poly.type
_entity_poly.pdbx_seq_one_letter_code
_entity_poly.pdbx_strand_id
1 'polypeptide(L)'
;MLFLIMLFDFSIHLSEATASALRLAGLRTGKITTSLSFYNIIALVSRMSNMFQAPLLGVLVDSAVMTGNIDGLGNNFRAVIFCGALGDILAIMLLPYSIVFFSRIILWFEETGSVPLALLKLLSFRNIKLILKEFYNVKFLKKPEDFDFKGIPKRFIFFNIIVVAIYTVGVMSSLFAGAHLAAYRVTATQLSGIVNGLATILMAFVVDPTAALITDDALHRRRTYNNVESMVYLLLFSRILGSLFLSQIIFLPATWYIMSVTLFLHR
;
A
#
# COMPACT_ATOMS: atom_id res chain seq x y z
N MET A 1 21.07 8.93 -5.28
CA MET A 1 19.69 9.08 -5.78
C MET A 1 18.88 7.79 -5.62
N LEU A 2 19.30 6.66 -6.20
CA LEU A 2 18.55 5.39 -6.12
C LEU A 2 18.16 4.97 -4.69
N PHE A 3 19.08 5.05 -3.72
CA PHE A 3 18.78 4.75 -2.32
C PHE A 3 17.65 5.62 -1.73
N LEU A 4 17.59 6.90 -2.11
CA LEU A 4 16.52 7.79 -1.66
C LEU A 4 15.17 7.35 -2.24
N ILE A 5 15.14 6.95 -3.52
CA ILE A 5 13.95 6.45 -4.20
C ILE A 5 13.47 5.15 -3.51
N MET A 6 14.39 4.22 -3.25
CA MET A 6 14.11 2.97 -2.53
C MET A 6 13.56 3.21 -1.12
N LEU A 7 14.13 4.16 -0.39
CA LEU A 7 13.66 4.54 0.95
C LEU A 7 12.26 5.15 0.90
N PHE A 8 11.99 6.00 -0.08
CA PHE A 8 10.65 6.54 -0.32
C PHE A 8 9.65 5.43 -0.64
N ASP A 9 10.00 4.51 -1.54
CA ASP A 9 9.13 3.39 -1.96
C ASP A 9 8.77 2.50 -0.78
N PHE A 10 9.80 2.11 -0.02
CA PHE A 10 9.68 1.37 1.22
C PHE A 10 8.73 2.07 2.21
N SER A 11 8.90 3.38 2.40
CA SER A 11 8.09 4.15 3.35
C SER A 11 6.63 4.27 2.93
N ILE A 12 6.39 4.42 1.61
CA ILE A 12 5.04 4.48 1.03
C ILE A 12 4.34 3.14 1.24
N HIS A 13 4.98 2.03 0.86
CA HIS A 13 4.42 0.69 1.03
C HIS A 13 4.17 0.36 2.50
N LEU A 14 5.12 0.68 3.38
CA LEU A 14 4.98 0.52 4.82
C LEU A 14 3.77 1.30 5.37
N SER A 15 3.60 2.56 4.97
CA SER A 15 2.49 3.41 5.37
C SER A 15 1.14 2.85 4.92
N GLU A 16 1.02 2.44 3.65
CA GLU A 16 -0.21 1.86 3.12
C GLU A 16 -0.57 0.53 3.77
N ALA A 17 0.40 -0.36 3.95
CA ALA A 17 0.16 -1.66 4.56
C ALA A 17 -0.23 -1.51 6.04
N THR A 18 0.49 -0.68 6.81
CA THR A 18 0.13 -0.42 8.22
C THR A 18 -1.23 0.26 8.37
N ALA A 19 -1.70 1.03 7.39
CA ALA A 19 -3.05 1.58 7.40
C ALA A 19 -4.15 0.52 7.53
N SER A 20 -3.90 -0.73 7.10
CA SER A 20 -4.83 -1.85 7.27
C SER A 20 -5.17 -2.12 8.75
N ALA A 21 -4.27 -1.77 9.66
CA ALA A 21 -4.48 -1.85 11.11
C ALA A 21 -5.62 -0.95 11.61
N LEU A 22 -5.94 0.14 10.89
CA LEU A 22 -7.03 1.06 11.26
C LEU A 22 -8.37 0.35 11.30
N ARG A 23 -8.61 -0.63 10.42
CA ARG A 23 -9.85 -1.40 10.42
C ARG A 23 -10.04 -2.18 11.73
N LEU A 24 -8.96 -2.79 12.23
CA LEU A 24 -8.95 -3.50 13.51
C LEU A 24 -9.00 -2.55 14.70
N ALA A 25 -8.29 -1.42 14.63
CA ALA A 25 -8.36 -0.38 15.64
C ALA A 25 -9.77 0.22 15.75
N GLY A 26 -10.44 0.45 14.62
CA GLY A 26 -11.83 0.90 14.53
C GLY A 26 -12.79 -0.10 15.16
N LEU A 27 -12.62 -1.39 14.88
CA LEU A 27 -13.44 -2.44 15.50
C LEU A 27 -13.18 -2.56 17.01
N ARG A 28 -11.91 -2.48 17.44
CA ARG A 28 -11.51 -2.52 18.87
C ARG A 28 -12.06 -1.35 19.67
N THR A 29 -12.14 -0.17 19.06
CA THR A 29 -12.66 1.06 19.69
C THR A 29 -14.16 1.25 19.49
N GLY A 30 -14.80 0.46 18.62
CA GLY A 30 -16.19 0.65 18.21
C GLY A 30 -16.42 1.87 17.29
N LYS A 31 -15.36 2.46 16.72
CA LYS A 31 -15.39 3.70 15.92
C LYS A 31 -14.97 3.46 14.47
N ILE A 32 -15.70 2.58 13.77
CA ILE A 32 -15.34 2.15 12.40
C ILE A 32 -15.35 3.33 11.43
N THR A 33 -16.37 4.20 11.46
CA THR A 33 -16.44 5.37 10.58
C THR A 33 -15.22 6.29 10.74
N THR A 34 -14.85 6.58 11.98
CA THR A 34 -13.65 7.37 12.29
C THR A 34 -12.38 6.70 11.76
N SER A 35 -12.25 5.39 11.96
CA SER A 35 -11.09 4.63 11.45
C SER A 35 -11.00 4.65 9.92
N LEU A 36 -12.13 4.64 9.22
CA LEU A 36 -12.19 4.72 7.76
C LEU A 36 -11.74 6.12 7.28
N SER A 37 -12.13 7.18 7.99
CA SER A 37 -11.63 8.54 7.71
C SER A 37 -10.10 8.61 7.85
N PHE A 38 -9.54 8.03 8.92
CA PHE A 38 -8.09 7.94 9.07
C PHE A 38 -7.42 7.11 7.97
N TYR A 39 -8.05 6.01 7.53
CA TYR A 39 -7.52 5.17 6.45
C TYR A 39 -7.44 5.97 5.15
N ASN A 40 -8.50 6.72 4.84
CA ASN A 40 -8.54 7.59 3.66
C ASN A 40 -7.50 8.70 3.72
N ILE A 41 -7.23 9.28 4.89
CA ILE A 41 -6.16 10.27 5.07
C ILE A 41 -4.79 9.64 4.78
N ILE A 42 -4.48 8.47 5.36
CA ILE A 42 -3.20 7.80 5.11
C ILE A 42 -3.08 7.42 3.63
N ALA A 43 -4.13 6.88 3.01
CA ALA A 43 -4.15 6.54 1.60
C ALA A 43 -3.94 7.77 0.70
N LEU A 44 -4.50 8.92 1.06
CA LEU A 44 -4.30 10.18 0.34
C LEU A 44 -2.84 10.65 0.45
N VAL A 45 -2.26 10.61 1.66
CA VAL A 45 -0.86 10.96 1.88
C VAL A 45 0.06 10.02 1.10
N SER A 46 -0.17 8.72 1.14
CA SER A 46 0.63 7.74 0.37
C SER A 46 0.54 7.97 -1.15
N ARG A 47 -0.65 8.27 -1.68
CA ARG A 47 -0.81 8.65 -3.11
C ARG A 47 -0.04 9.92 -3.46
N MET A 48 -0.10 10.94 -2.59
CA MET A 48 0.68 12.16 -2.77
C MET A 48 2.18 11.86 -2.73
N SER A 49 2.65 11.04 -1.79
CA SER A 49 4.05 10.60 -1.73
C SER A 49 4.51 9.86 -2.99
N ASN A 50 3.67 9.00 -3.57
CA ASN A 50 3.94 8.38 -4.87
C ASN A 50 4.10 9.42 -5.99
N MET A 51 3.25 10.45 -6.02
CA MET A 51 3.38 11.55 -6.99
C MET A 51 4.67 12.35 -6.79
N PHE A 52 5.14 12.53 -5.55
CA PHE A 52 6.45 13.14 -5.28
C PHE A 52 7.64 12.27 -5.69
N GLN A 53 7.48 10.94 -5.63
CA GLN A 53 8.52 10.00 -6.04
C GLN A 53 8.68 9.94 -7.57
N ALA A 54 7.61 10.15 -8.34
CA ALA A 54 7.62 10.06 -9.80
C ALA A 54 8.68 10.96 -10.49
N PRO A 55 8.88 12.24 -10.11
CA PRO A 55 9.99 13.05 -10.61
C PRO A 55 11.38 12.46 -10.31
N LEU A 56 11.59 11.85 -9.14
CA LEU A 56 12.88 11.23 -8.78
C LEU A 56 13.17 10.01 -9.66
N LEU A 57 12.14 9.21 -9.95
CA LEU A 57 12.22 8.12 -10.92
C LEU A 57 12.48 8.65 -12.34
N GLY A 58 11.87 9.78 -12.72
CA GLY A 58 12.12 10.46 -14.00
C GLY A 58 13.59 10.85 -14.18
N VAL A 59 14.23 11.44 -13.16
CA VAL A 59 15.67 11.76 -13.20
C VAL A 59 16.54 10.51 -13.41
N LEU A 60 16.14 9.38 -12.82
CA LEU A 60 16.82 8.10 -13.01
C LEU A 60 16.71 7.62 -14.47
N VAL A 61 15.53 7.78 -15.09
CA VAL A 61 15.33 7.49 -16.53
C VAL A 61 16.18 8.40 -17.40
N ASP A 62 16.12 9.72 -17.18
CA ASP A 62 16.86 10.68 -18.01
C ASP A 62 18.36 10.42 -17.94
N SER A 63 18.89 10.13 -16.74
CA SER A 63 20.30 9.76 -16.55
C SER A 63 20.66 8.46 -17.29
N ALA A 64 19.79 7.45 -17.25
CA ALA A 64 20.00 6.18 -17.95
C ALA A 64 19.96 6.36 -19.47
N VAL A 65 19.06 7.19 -19.99
CA VAL A 65 18.99 7.48 -21.43
C VAL A 65 20.23 8.26 -21.88
N MET A 66 20.67 9.26 -21.14
CA MET A 66 21.87 10.05 -21.46
C MET A 66 23.15 9.20 -21.48
N THR A 67 23.24 8.21 -20.60
CA THR A 67 24.41 7.31 -20.49
C THR A 67 24.29 6.06 -21.37
N GLY A 68 23.15 5.85 -22.03
CA GLY A 68 22.87 4.65 -22.82
C GLY A 68 22.66 3.37 -22.00
N ASN A 69 22.58 3.47 -20.66
CA ASN A 69 22.49 2.32 -19.75
C ASN A 69 21.03 1.95 -19.41
N ILE A 70 20.27 1.55 -20.43
CA ILE A 70 18.85 1.19 -20.27
C ILE A 70 18.70 -0.15 -19.51
N ASP A 71 19.61 -1.10 -19.72
CA ASP A 71 19.55 -2.38 -19.00
C ASP A 71 19.78 -2.19 -17.48
N GLY A 72 20.69 -1.29 -17.10
CA GLY A 72 20.90 -0.90 -15.70
C GLY A 72 19.68 -0.22 -15.08
N LEU A 73 18.89 0.53 -15.87
CA LEU A 73 17.64 1.14 -15.42
C LEU A 73 16.61 0.08 -15.02
N GLY A 74 16.48 -1.00 -15.81
CA GLY A 74 15.58 -2.11 -15.49
C GLY A 74 15.93 -2.77 -14.15
N ASN A 75 17.22 -3.00 -13.88
CA ASN A 75 17.69 -3.53 -12.60
C ASN A 75 17.42 -2.56 -11.43
N ASN A 76 17.60 -1.26 -11.65
CA ASN A 76 17.29 -0.25 -10.65
C ASN A 76 15.79 -0.28 -10.28
N PHE A 77 14.88 -0.35 -11.27
CA PHE A 77 13.44 -0.44 -11.00
C PHE A 77 13.04 -1.73 -10.28
N ARG A 78 13.61 -2.88 -10.66
CA ARG A 78 13.38 -4.14 -9.93
C ARG A 78 13.81 -4.04 -8.47
N ALA A 79 14.93 -3.34 -8.20
CA ALA A 79 15.42 -3.13 -6.86
C ALA A 79 14.53 -2.16 -6.06
N VAL A 80 13.95 -1.13 -6.69
CA VAL A 80 12.95 -0.26 -6.05
C VAL A 80 11.70 -1.05 -5.69
N ILE A 81 11.12 -1.83 -6.63
CA ILE A 81 9.96 -2.71 -6.38
C ILE A 81 10.23 -3.67 -5.21
N PHE A 82 11.42 -4.24 -5.15
CA PHE A 82 11.82 -5.12 -4.06
C PHE A 82 11.86 -4.39 -2.71
N CYS A 83 12.36 -3.16 -2.67
CA CYS A 83 12.33 -2.33 -1.46
C CYS A 83 10.89 -2.01 -1.00
N GLY A 84 9.95 -1.72 -1.92
CA GLY A 84 8.54 -1.59 -1.58
C GLY A 84 7.98 -2.84 -0.88
N ALA A 85 8.28 -4.03 -1.42
CA ALA A 85 7.87 -5.29 -0.80
C ALA A 85 8.47 -5.52 0.60
N LEU A 86 9.72 -5.07 0.85
CA LEU A 86 10.29 -5.08 2.20
C LEU A 86 9.50 -4.18 3.16
N GLY A 87 8.94 -3.08 2.66
CA GLY A 87 8.03 -2.21 3.43
C GLY A 87 6.75 -2.95 3.83
N ASP A 88 6.16 -3.71 2.91
CA ASP A 88 4.97 -4.54 3.18
C ASP A 88 5.27 -5.66 4.20
N ILE A 89 6.45 -6.29 4.10
CA ILE A 89 6.92 -7.29 5.07
C ILE A 89 7.12 -6.65 6.45
N LEU A 90 7.74 -5.47 6.54
CA LEU A 90 7.88 -4.80 7.83
C LEU A 90 6.49 -4.41 8.39
N ALA A 91 5.54 -4.02 7.54
CA ALA A 91 4.20 -3.68 7.96
C ALA A 91 3.45 -4.85 8.60
N ILE A 92 3.57 -6.07 8.07
CA ILE A 92 2.91 -7.25 8.69
C ILE A 92 3.48 -7.54 10.08
N MET A 93 4.79 -7.33 10.26
CA MET A 93 5.46 -7.46 11.56
C MET A 93 5.03 -6.37 12.53
N LEU A 94 4.82 -5.14 12.04
CA LEU A 94 4.40 -4.01 12.85
C LEU A 94 2.88 -3.97 13.09
N LEU A 95 2.09 -4.78 12.39
CA LEU A 95 0.63 -4.78 12.45
C LEU A 95 0.07 -4.71 13.87
N PRO A 96 0.44 -5.59 14.82
CA PRO A 96 -0.20 -5.58 16.13
C PRO A 96 0.15 -4.32 16.95
N TYR A 97 1.31 -3.71 16.72
CA TYR A 97 1.68 -2.41 17.28
C TYR A 97 0.89 -1.28 16.62
N SER A 98 0.73 -1.32 15.29
CA SER A 98 -0.08 -0.37 14.53
C SER A 98 -1.52 -0.36 15.02
N ILE A 99 -2.12 -1.51 15.36
CA ILE A 99 -3.47 -1.59 15.94
C ILE A 99 -3.55 -0.79 17.24
N VAL A 100 -2.61 -0.99 18.16
CA VAL A 100 -2.55 -0.26 19.43
C VAL A 100 -2.37 1.24 19.20
N PHE A 101 -1.40 1.61 18.35
CA PHE A 101 -1.10 2.99 17.99
C PHE A 101 -2.32 3.72 17.43
N PHE A 102 -2.96 3.15 16.40
CA PHE A 102 -4.13 3.77 15.80
C PHE A 102 -5.35 3.77 16.72
N SER A 103 -5.52 2.75 17.58
CA SER A 103 -6.59 2.76 18.58
C SER A 103 -6.46 3.98 19.50
N ARG A 104 -5.23 4.34 19.91
CA ARG A 104 -4.99 5.53 20.73
C ARG A 104 -5.23 6.83 19.99
N ILE A 105 -4.83 6.92 18.72
CA ILE A 105 -5.12 8.10 17.89
C ILE A 105 -6.62 8.31 17.74
N ILE A 106 -7.39 7.25 17.48
CA ILE A 106 -8.84 7.31 17.33
C ILE A 106 -9.50 7.83 18.63
N LEU A 107 -9.08 7.32 19.78
CA LEU A 107 -9.60 7.77 21.08
C LEU A 107 -9.23 9.23 21.39
N TRP A 108 -7.99 9.64 21.09
CA TRP A 108 -7.58 11.04 21.26
C TRP A 108 -8.30 11.99 20.34
N PHE A 109 -8.62 11.55 19.11
CA PHE A 109 -9.44 12.32 18.19
C PHE A 109 -10.85 12.51 18.71
N GLU A 110 -11.44 11.51 19.39
CA GLU A 110 -12.76 11.67 20.02
C GLU A 110 -12.74 12.75 21.12
N GLU A 111 -11.63 12.87 21.85
CA GLU A 111 -11.46 13.91 22.87
C GLU A 111 -11.20 15.31 22.28
N THR A 112 -10.47 15.41 21.15
CA THR A 112 -10.06 16.71 20.57
C THR A 112 -10.97 17.21 19.45
N GLY A 113 -11.74 16.33 18.82
CA GLY A 113 -12.54 16.63 17.63
C GLY A 113 -11.73 16.99 16.37
N SER A 114 -10.40 16.92 16.41
CA SER A 114 -9.51 17.39 15.35
C SER A 114 -8.29 16.48 15.19
N VAL A 115 -8.04 16.03 13.95
CA VAL A 115 -6.94 15.12 13.60
C VAL A 115 -5.57 15.72 13.95
N PRO A 116 -5.23 16.96 13.56
CA PRO A 116 -3.98 17.59 13.95
C PRO A 116 -3.77 17.64 15.47
N LEU A 117 -4.80 18.00 16.24
CA LEU A 117 -4.73 18.05 17.70
C LEU A 117 -4.53 16.66 18.32
N ALA A 118 -5.15 15.62 17.74
CA ALA A 118 -4.95 14.24 18.16
C ALA A 118 -3.52 13.76 17.91
N LEU A 119 -2.90 14.19 16.80
CA LEU A 119 -1.51 13.89 16.50
C LEU A 119 -0.54 14.65 17.41
N LEU A 120 -0.82 15.90 17.77
CA LEU A 120 0.02 16.66 18.71
C LEU A 120 0.08 16.00 20.10
N LYS A 121 -0.94 15.24 20.49
CA LYS A 121 -0.89 14.43 21.72
C LYS A 121 0.21 13.37 21.69
N LEU A 122 0.72 12.95 20.53
CA LEU A 122 1.89 12.06 20.42
C LEU A 122 3.19 12.70 20.92
N LEU A 123 3.30 14.04 20.93
CA LEU A 123 4.50 14.73 21.40
C LEU A 123 4.63 14.74 22.93
N SER A 124 3.56 14.40 23.64
CA SER A 124 3.60 14.32 25.10
C SER A 124 4.33 13.06 25.57
N PHE A 125 5.39 13.23 26.36
CA PHE A 125 6.13 12.13 26.98
C PHE A 125 5.24 11.14 27.74
N ARG A 126 4.18 11.64 28.40
CA ARG A 126 3.19 10.81 29.09
C ARG A 126 2.50 9.85 28.13
N ASN A 127 2.04 10.36 26.99
CA ASN A 127 1.29 9.60 26.00
C ASN A 127 2.17 8.60 25.27
N ILE A 128 3.43 8.95 24.99
CA ILE A 128 4.44 8.03 24.46
C ILE A 128 4.63 6.86 25.44
N LYS A 129 4.83 7.14 26.73
CA LYS A 129 5.01 6.10 27.76
C LYS A 129 3.79 5.17 27.87
N LEU A 130 2.58 5.71 27.68
CA LEU A 130 1.35 4.90 27.66
C LEU A 130 1.34 3.92 26.48
N ILE A 131 1.64 4.38 25.26
CA ILE A 131 1.71 3.53 24.07
C ILE A 131 2.78 2.45 24.24
N LEU A 132 3.99 2.83 24.70
CA LEU A 132 5.09 1.89 24.91
C LEU A 132 4.75 0.80 25.95
N LYS A 133 4.01 1.17 27.01
CA LYS A 133 3.53 0.20 28.01
C LYS A 133 2.56 -0.81 27.37
N GLU A 134 1.69 -0.37 26.47
CA GLU A 134 0.78 -1.27 25.77
C GLU A 134 1.49 -2.15 24.75
N PHE A 135 2.54 -1.64 24.10
CA PHE A 135 3.37 -2.42 23.17
C PHE A 135 4.02 -3.62 23.86
N TYR A 136 4.40 -3.51 25.14
CA TYR A 136 4.97 -4.63 25.90
C TYR A 136 3.99 -5.81 26.06
N ASN A 137 2.69 -5.54 26.03
CA ASN A 137 1.64 -6.57 26.17
C ASN A 137 1.18 -7.15 24.83
N VAL A 138 1.78 -6.72 23.72
CA VAL A 138 1.42 -7.18 22.38
C VAL A 138 2.04 -8.55 22.11
N LYS A 139 1.20 -9.52 21.76
CA LYS A 139 1.69 -10.81 21.24
C LYS A 139 2.12 -10.64 19.78
N PHE A 140 3.42 -10.72 19.55
CA PHE A 140 4.03 -10.51 18.23
C PHE A 140 3.69 -11.61 17.21
N LEU A 141 3.56 -12.85 17.67
CA LEU A 141 3.34 -14.02 16.82
C LEU A 141 1.99 -14.67 17.15
N LYS A 142 1.11 -14.71 16.15
CA LYS A 142 -0.07 -15.58 16.13
C LYS A 142 0.25 -16.89 15.42
N LYS A 143 -0.27 -17.98 15.94
CA LYS A 143 -0.14 -19.29 15.30
C LYS A 143 -1.12 -19.38 14.13
N PRO A 144 -0.85 -20.24 13.12
CA PRO A 144 -1.80 -20.51 12.04
C PRO A 144 -3.19 -20.95 12.55
N GLU A 145 -3.22 -21.63 13.70
CA GLU A 145 -4.42 -22.10 14.39
C GLU A 145 -5.29 -20.96 14.95
N ASP A 146 -4.71 -19.78 15.15
CA ASP A 146 -5.42 -18.61 15.68
C ASP A 146 -6.27 -17.91 14.60
N PHE A 147 -6.19 -18.33 13.33
CA PHE A 147 -6.88 -17.66 12.23
C PHE A 147 -8.22 -18.33 11.89
N ASP A 148 -9.25 -17.49 11.71
CA ASP A 148 -10.57 -17.90 11.22
C ASP A 148 -10.80 -17.36 9.81
N PHE A 149 -10.56 -18.22 8.81
CA PHE A 149 -10.71 -17.87 7.40
C PHE A 149 -12.13 -18.13 6.84
N LYS A 150 -13.09 -18.53 7.67
CA LYS A 150 -14.43 -18.87 7.21
C LYS A 150 -15.12 -17.65 6.60
N GLY A 151 -15.75 -17.84 5.44
CA GLY A 151 -16.54 -16.81 4.77
C GLY A 151 -15.74 -15.66 4.16
N ILE A 152 -14.42 -15.81 3.98
CA ILE A 152 -13.58 -14.86 3.23
C ILE A 152 -13.51 -15.31 1.76
N PRO A 153 -13.99 -14.52 0.79
CA PRO A 153 -14.02 -14.94 -0.61
C PRO A 153 -12.60 -15.04 -1.22
N LYS A 154 -12.29 -16.16 -1.88
CA LYS A 154 -10.99 -16.33 -2.57
C LYS A 154 -10.77 -15.33 -3.71
N ARG A 155 -11.85 -14.95 -4.41
CA ARG A 155 -11.82 -13.95 -5.48
C ARG A 155 -11.32 -12.60 -4.98
N PHE A 156 -11.77 -12.20 -3.79
CA PHE A 156 -11.35 -10.96 -3.15
C PHE A 156 -9.84 -10.92 -2.88
N ILE A 157 -9.26 -12.02 -2.38
CA ILE A 157 -7.82 -12.15 -2.16
C ILE A 157 -7.07 -12.07 -3.50
N PHE A 158 -7.54 -12.81 -4.51
CA PHE A 158 -6.92 -12.81 -5.84
C PHE A 158 -6.90 -11.41 -6.48
N PHE A 159 -8.01 -10.69 -6.44
CA PHE A 159 -8.06 -9.32 -6.96
C PHE A 159 -7.16 -8.37 -6.18
N ASN A 160 -7.01 -8.55 -4.86
CA ASN A 160 -6.06 -7.76 -4.08
C ASN A 160 -4.61 -7.97 -4.56
N ILE A 161 -4.19 -9.21 -4.85
CA ILE A 161 -2.85 -9.48 -5.41
C ILE A 161 -2.65 -8.72 -6.73
N ILE A 162 -3.63 -8.79 -7.64
CA ILE A 162 -3.56 -8.13 -8.95
C ILE A 162 -3.48 -6.62 -8.80
N VAL A 163 -4.39 -6.03 -8.02
CA VAL A 163 -4.47 -4.58 -7.83
C VAL A 163 -3.17 -4.03 -7.24
N VAL A 164 -2.63 -4.69 -6.22
CA VAL A 164 -1.35 -4.30 -5.61
C VAL A 164 -0.21 -4.39 -6.63
N ALA A 165 -0.17 -5.45 -7.44
CA ALA A 165 0.87 -5.60 -8.46
C ALA A 165 0.81 -4.47 -9.49
N ILE A 166 -0.39 -4.16 -10.01
CA ILE A 166 -0.60 -3.07 -10.98
C ILE A 166 -0.15 -1.73 -10.37
N TYR A 167 -0.52 -1.43 -9.13
CA TYR A 167 -0.08 -0.20 -8.45
C TYR A 167 1.44 -0.13 -8.30
N THR A 168 2.07 -1.24 -7.95
CA THR A 168 3.51 -1.28 -7.71
C THR A 168 4.31 -1.07 -9.01
N VAL A 169 3.88 -1.69 -10.12
CA VAL A 169 4.64 -1.62 -11.38
C VAL A 169 4.22 -0.51 -12.32
N GLY A 170 3.01 0.05 -12.18
CA GLY A 170 2.40 0.90 -13.20
C GLY A 170 3.26 2.10 -13.60
N VAL A 171 3.76 2.85 -12.62
CA VAL A 171 4.63 4.02 -12.85
C VAL A 171 5.96 3.61 -13.46
N MET A 172 6.65 2.64 -12.87
CA MET A 172 7.97 2.22 -13.32
C MET A 172 7.93 1.57 -14.72
N SER A 173 6.88 0.81 -15.02
CA SER A 173 6.69 0.19 -16.34
C SER A 173 6.49 1.23 -17.43
N SER A 174 5.75 2.30 -17.11
CA SER A 174 5.50 3.43 -18.01
C SER A 174 6.76 4.26 -18.26
N LEU A 175 7.52 4.51 -17.20
CA LEU A 175 8.82 5.19 -17.27
C LEU A 175 9.85 4.38 -18.06
N PHE A 176 9.89 3.07 -17.84
CA PHE A 176 10.77 2.17 -18.57
C PHE A 176 10.40 2.09 -20.06
N ALA A 177 9.10 2.07 -20.38
CA ALA A 177 8.61 2.14 -21.76
C ALA A 177 9.03 3.46 -22.44
N GLY A 178 8.94 4.59 -21.72
CA GLY A 178 9.40 5.89 -22.20
C GLY A 178 10.92 5.99 -22.39
N ALA A 179 11.69 5.21 -21.64
CA ALA A 179 13.14 5.08 -21.84
C ALA A 179 13.46 4.37 -23.16
N HIS A 180 12.73 3.29 -23.48
CA HIS A 180 12.89 2.56 -24.74
C HIS A 180 12.34 3.33 -25.96
N LEU A 181 11.24 4.07 -25.80
CA LEU A 181 10.61 4.85 -26.85
C LEU A 181 10.92 6.34 -26.68
N ALA A 182 12.19 6.73 -26.88
CA ALA A 182 12.65 8.11 -26.65
C ALA A 182 11.82 9.17 -27.40
N ALA A 183 11.40 8.88 -28.64
CA ALA A 183 10.56 9.78 -29.45
C ALA A 183 9.12 9.96 -28.91
N TYR A 184 8.61 8.98 -28.15
CA TYR A 184 7.23 8.97 -27.62
C TYR A 184 7.19 8.95 -26.09
N ARG A 185 8.29 9.39 -25.45
CA ARG A 185 8.50 9.28 -23.99
C ARG A 185 7.38 9.91 -23.17
N VAL A 186 6.88 11.07 -23.60
CA VAL A 186 5.80 11.78 -22.92
C VAL A 186 4.55 10.92 -22.89
N THR A 187 4.12 10.41 -24.04
CA THR A 187 2.94 9.56 -24.15
C THR A 187 3.08 8.27 -23.34
N ALA A 188 4.22 7.58 -23.45
CA ALA A 188 4.49 6.38 -22.66
C ALA A 188 4.42 6.63 -21.15
N THR A 189 4.99 7.73 -20.68
CA THR A 189 4.97 8.12 -19.27
C THR A 189 3.55 8.45 -18.79
N GLN A 190 2.74 9.13 -19.61
CA GLN A 190 1.37 9.53 -19.25
C GLN A 190 0.40 8.34 -19.16
N LEU A 191 0.68 7.22 -19.83
CA LEU A 191 -0.11 5.99 -19.71
C LEU A 191 -0.13 5.43 -18.27
N SER A 192 0.87 5.79 -17.44
CA SER A 192 0.89 5.50 -16.00
C SER A 192 -0.38 5.96 -15.28
N GLY A 193 -0.90 7.15 -15.64
CA GLY A 193 -2.12 7.69 -15.06
C GLY A 193 -3.34 6.79 -15.30
N ILE A 194 -3.44 6.21 -16.50
CA ILE A 194 -4.51 5.28 -16.87
C ILE A 194 -4.36 3.97 -16.08
N VAL A 195 -3.14 3.43 -16.01
CA VAL A 195 -2.84 2.19 -15.28
C VAL A 195 -3.19 2.33 -13.80
N ASN A 196 -2.79 3.44 -13.16
CA ASN A 196 -3.13 3.74 -11.77
C ASN A 196 -4.63 3.98 -11.57
N GLY A 197 -5.28 4.68 -12.51
CA GLY A 197 -6.74 4.87 -12.48
C GLY A 197 -7.50 3.56 -12.50
N LEU A 198 -7.11 2.63 -13.37
CA LEU A 198 -7.68 1.28 -13.44
C LEU A 198 -7.47 0.49 -12.15
N ALA A 199 -6.26 0.52 -11.58
CA ALA A 199 -5.99 -0.14 -10.29
C ALA A 199 -6.88 0.43 -9.16
N THR A 200 -7.09 1.75 -9.17
CA THR A 200 -7.96 2.44 -8.20
C THR A 200 -9.41 2.02 -8.32
N ILE A 201 -9.92 1.93 -9.54
CA ILE A 201 -11.27 1.44 -9.80
C ILE A 201 -11.41 -0.01 -9.33
N LEU A 202 -10.46 -0.88 -9.68
CA LEU A 202 -10.51 -2.28 -9.26
C LEU A 202 -10.47 -2.44 -7.73
N MET A 203 -9.66 -1.65 -7.02
CA MET A 203 -9.65 -1.62 -5.56
C MET A 203 -11.02 -1.24 -5.00
N ALA A 204 -11.57 -0.12 -5.48
CA ALA A 204 -12.82 0.45 -4.97
C ALA A 204 -14.07 -0.41 -5.28
N PHE A 205 -14.08 -1.14 -6.39
CA PHE A 205 -15.22 -1.97 -6.79
C PHE A 205 -15.19 -3.39 -6.21
N VAL A 206 -14.00 -3.95 -5.96
CA VAL A 206 -13.88 -5.38 -5.61
C VAL A 206 -13.36 -5.58 -4.20
N VAL A 207 -12.29 -4.87 -3.83
CA VAL A 207 -11.58 -5.09 -2.57
C VAL A 207 -12.27 -4.35 -1.43
N ASP A 208 -12.47 -3.04 -1.57
CA ASP A 208 -13.01 -2.20 -0.50
C ASP A 208 -14.42 -2.62 -0.04
N PRO A 209 -15.39 -2.93 -0.92
CA PRO A 209 -16.73 -3.32 -0.50
C PRO A 209 -16.75 -4.64 0.26
N THR A 210 -15.94 -5.61 -0.17
CA THR A 210 -15.85 -6.91 0.50
C THR A 210 -15.21 -6.77 1.88
N ALA A 211 -14.15 -5.97 2.00
CA ALA A 211 -13.50 -5.72 3.27
C ALA A 211 -14.40 -4.93 4.23
N ALA A 212 -15.15 -3.95 3.73
CA ALA A 212 -16.15 -3.20 4.50
C ALA A 212 -17.25 -4.14 5.03
N LEU A 213 -17.84 -4.98 4.18
CA LEU A 213 -18.90 -5.91 4.56
C LEU A 213 -18.48 -6.85 5.70
N ILE A 214 -17.27 -7.44 5.60
CA ILE A 214 -16.74 -8.33 6.65
C ILE A 214 -16.54 -7.57 7.97
N THR A 215 -16.12 -6.30 7.89
CA THR A 215 -15.91 -5.46 9.08
C THR A 215 -17.24 -5.07 9.73
N ASP A 216 -18.22 -4.67 8.93
CA ASP A 216 -19.56 -4.30 9.39
C ASP A 216 -20.29 -5.50 10.01
N ASP A 217 -20.14 -6.68 9.42
CA ASP A 217 -20.65 -7.92 10.00
C ASP A 217 -20.09 -8.19 11.40
N ALA A 218 -18.81 -7.88 11.63
CA ALA A 218 -18.20 -8.04 12.94
C ALA A 218 -18.70 -6.99 13.95
N LEU A 219 -18.96 -5.76 13.50
CA LEU A 219 -19.59 -4.73 14.34
C LEU A 219 -20.98 -5.17 14.84
N HIS A 220 -21.77 -5.77 13.94
CA HIS A 220 -23.10 -6.29 14.25
C HIS A 220 -23.08 -7.68 14.91
N ARG A 221 -21.91 -8.15 15.39
CA ARG A 221 -21.71 -9.44 16.04
C ARG A 221 -22.11 -10.67 15.20
N ARG A 222 -22.23 -10.51 13.88
CA ARG A 222 -22.44 -11.62 12.93
C ARG A 222 -21.15 -12.38 12.63
N ARG A 223 -20.00 -11.70 12.79
CA ARG A 223 -18.66 -12.27 12.70
C ARG A 223 -17.85 -11.91 13.94
N THR A 224 -16.78 -12.67 14.18
CA THR A 224 -15.88 -12.41 15.31
C THR A 224 -14.81 -11.39 14.93
N TYR A 225 -14.23 -10.73 15.94
CA TYR A 225 -13.04 -9.89 15.75
C TYR A 225 -11.91 -10.66 15.07
N ASN A 226 -11.72 -11.93 15.45
CA ASN A 226 -10.70 -12.80 14.90
C ASN A 226 -10.89 -13.08 13.39
N ASN A 227 -12.12 -13.13 12.90
CA ASN A 227 -12.42 -13.26 11.47
C ASN A 227 -11.94 -12.03 10.68
N VAL A 228 -12.20 -10.81 11.19
CA VAL A 228 -11.73 -9.56 10.57
C VAL A 228 -10.20 -9.46 10.61
N GLU A 229 -9.60 -9.85 11.73
CA GLU A 229 -8.16 -9.89 11.87
C GLU A 229 -7.54 -10.85 10.86
N SER A 230 -8.10 -12.04 10.70
CA SER A 230 -7.67 -13.03 9.70
C SER A 230 -7.78 -12.48 8.28
N MET A 231 -8.85 -11.74 7.96
CA MET A 231 -8.98 -11.02 6.69
C MET A 231 -7.87 -9.99 6.50
N VAL A 232 -7.55 -9.18 7.52
CA VAL A 232 -6.48 -8.17 7.43
C VAL A 232 -5.11 -8.81 7.21
N TYR A 233 -4.80 -9.89 7.92
CA TYR A 233 -3.57 -10.65 7.67
C TYR A 233 -3.53 -11.26 6.27
N LEU A 234 -4.65 -11.80 5.76
CA LEU A 234 -4.73 -12.29 4.39
C LEU A 234 -4.49 -11.17 3.37
N LEU A 235 -5.08 -9.99 3.59
CA LEU A 235 -4.87 -8.82 2.73
C LEU A 235 -3.40 -8.37 2.70
N LEU A 236 -2.72 -8.38 3.85
CA LEU A 236 -1.30 -8.04 3.93
C LEU A 236 -0.43 -9.11 3.26
N PHE A 237 -0.76 -10.38 3.45
CA PHE A 237 -0.05 -11.47 2.79
C PHE A 237 -0.25 -11.43 1.26
N SER A 238 -1.48 -11.21 0.79
CA SER A 238 -1.77 -11.02 -0.63
C SER A 238 -1.11 -9.77 -1.20
N ARG A 239 -0.99 -8.70 -0.40
CA ARG A 239 -0.23 -7.50 -0.77
C ARG A 239 1.24 -7.83 -1.00
N ILE A 240 1.89 -8.58 -0.10
CA ILE A 240 3.27 -9.04 -0.29
C ILE A 240 3.39 -9.92 -1.55
N LEU A 241 2.42 -10.83 -1.79
CA LEU A 241 2.41 -11.64 -3.01
C LEU A 241 2.32 -10.78 -4.28
N GLY A 242 1.47 -9.74 -4.23
CA GLY A 242 1.33 -8.77 -5.30
C GLY A 242 2.61 -7.98 -5.54
N SER A 243 3.12 -7.31 -4.51
CA SER A 243 4.25 -6.38 -4.61
C SER A 243 5.60 -7.07 -4.83
N LEU A 244 5.81 -8.26 -4.26
CA LEU A 244 7.07 -9.00 -4.39
C LEU A 244 7.09 -9.92 -5.61
N PHE A 245 6.10 -10.81 -5.75
CA PHE A 245 6.16 -11.86 -6.76
C PHE A 245 5.53 -11.42 -8.06
N LEU A 246 4.28 -10.98 -8.02
CA LEU A 246 3.53 -10.67 -9.24
C LEU A 246 4.10 -9.43 -9.93
N SER A 247 4.47 -8.39 -9.19
CA SER A 247 5.13 -7.19 -9.74
C SER A 247 6.43 -7.51 -10.46
N GLN A 248 7.29 -8.36 -9.89
CA GLN A 248 8.58 -8.68 -10.51
C GLN A 248 8.41 -9.45 -11.83
N ILE A 249 7.36 -10.26 -11.93
CA ILE A 249 7.00 -11.01 -13.13
C ILE A 249 6.34 -10.10 -14.17
N ILE A 250 5.36 -9.28 -13.76
CA ILE A 250 4.56 -8.44 -14.66
C ILE A 250 5.31 -7.19 -15.13
N PHE A 251 6.31 -6.71 -14.39
CA PHE A 251 7.04 -5.47 -14.71
C PHE A 251 7.47 -5.38 -16.18
N LEU A 252 8.16 -6.40 -16.71
CA LEU A 252 8.55 -6.40 -18.12
C LEU A 252 7.32 -6.50 -19.03
N PRO A 253 6.46 -7.53 -18.98
CA PRO A 253 5.24 -7.59 -19.81
C PRO A 253 4.41 -6.30 -19.83
N ALA A 254 4.27 -5.63 -18.68
CA ALA A 254 3.58 -4.35 -18.56
C ALA A 254 4.29 -3.25 -19.35
N THR A 255 5.63 -3.15 -19.28
CA THR A 255 6.41 -2.24 -20.13
C THR A 255 6.15 -2.51 -21.61
N TRP A 256 6.22 -3.76 -22.06
CA TRP A 256 5.98 -4.12 -23.47
C TRP A 256 4.56 -3.78 -23.91
N TYR A 257 3.58 -4.00 -23.04
CA TYR A 257 2.19 -3.60 -23.29
C TYR A 257 2.06 -2.09 -23.45
N ILE A 258 2.65 -1.30 -22.55
CA ILE A 258 2.62 0.17 -22.61
C ILE A 258 3.33 0.68 -23.87
N MET A 259 4.47 0.08 -24.24
CA MET A 259 5.15 0.40 -25.50
C MET A 259 4.25 0.14 -26.72
N SER A 260 3.56 -1.00 -26.74
CA SER A 260 2.66 -1.37 -27.84
C SER A 260 1.49 -0.40 -27.96
N VAL A 261 0.88 -0.02 -26.84
CA VAL A 261 -0.20 0.98 -26.80
C VAL A 261 0.32 2.36 -27.24
N THR A 262 1.51 2.75 -26.80
CA THR A 262 2.14 4.02 -27.19
C THR A 262 2.33 4.10 -28.70
N LEU A 263 2.86 3.04 -29.32
CA LEU A 263 3.06 2.97 -30.76
C LEU A 263 1.71 2.96 -31.52
N PHE A 264 0.70 2.27 -30.99
CA PHE A 264 -0.64 2.26 -31.56
C PHE A 264 -1.28 3.66 -31.60
N LEU A 265 -1.09 4.48 -30.57
CA LEU A 265 -1.63 5.84 -30.50
C LEU A 265 -0.99 6.84 -31.48
N HIS A 266 0.17 6.51 -32.06
CA HIS A 266 0.87 7.36 -33.04
C HIS A 266 0.86 6.78 -34.45
N ARG A 267 0.06 5.73 -34.69
CA ARG A 267 -0.30 5.27 -36.03
C ARG A 267 -1.49 6.06 -36.54
#